data_AF-A0A2T5ETG4-F1
#
_entry.id   AF-A0A2T5ETG4-F1
#
_cell.length_a   1.000
_cell.length_b   1.000
_cell.length_c   1.000
_cell.angle_alpha   90.00
_cell.angle_beta   90.00
_cell.angle_gamma   90.00
#
_symmetry.space_group_name_H-M   'P 1'
#
loop_
_entity.id
_entity.type
_entity.pdbx_description
1 polymer ?
#
loop_
_entity_poly.entity_id
_entity_poly.type
_entity_poly.pdbx_seq_one_letter_code
_entity_poly.pdbx_strand_id
1 'polypeptide(L)'
;MTQARSTQVSLQDTAYYHCISRCVRRAFLCGEDKYSGQNFEHRRVWLVERMRLLSQVFAIDVCAYAIMSNHYHLVLHVNTASVESWSDEEVAQRWTTLYKAPLLVSRWLSVSW
;
A
#
# COMPACT_ATOMS: atom_id res chain seq x y z
N MET A 1 -0.06 23.43 6.66
CA MET A 1 1.37 23.06 6.58
C MET A 1 1.46 21.55 6.43
N THR A 2 2.25 21.02 5.50
CA THR A 2 2.41 19.55 5.32
C THR A 2 3.28 18.98 6.45
N GLN A 3 2.78 17.98 7.17
CA GLN A 3 3.54 17.27 8.19
C GLN A 3 4.32 16.10 7.58
N ALA A 4 5.41 15.70 8.23
CA ALA A 4 6.14 14.50 7.84
C ALA A 4 5.27 13.26 8.09
N ARG A 5 5.27 12.29 7.17
CA ARG A 5 4.42 11.08 7.31
C ARG A 5 4.67 10.32 8.60
N SER A 6 5.92 10.33 9.10
CA SER A 6 6.30 9.72 10.37
C SER A 6 5.61 10.34 11.59
N THR A 7 5.11 11.57 11.49
CA THR A 7 4.39 12.25 12.58
C THR A 7 2.87 12.19 12.40
N GLN A 8 2.36 11.52 11.36
CA GLN A 8 0.93 11.42 11.06
C GLN A 8 0.29 10.12 11.57
N VAL A 9 1.11 9.15 12.00
CA VAL A 9 0.68 7.84 12.51
C VAL A 9 1.09 7.73 13.98
N SER A 10 0.11 7.53 14.85
CA SER A 10 0.28 7.32 16.29
C SER A 10 -0.40 6.02 16.70
N LEU A 11 0.40 4.97 16.89
CA LEU A 11 -0.10 3.67 17.34
C LEU A 11 -0.53 3.69 18.82
N GLN A 12 -0.14 4.73 19.57
CA GLN A 12 -0.62 4.95 20.94
C GLN A 12 -2.09 5.39 20.94
N ASP A 13 -2.51 6.18 19.94
CA ASP A 13 -3.87 6.69 19.83
C ASP A 13 -4.81 5.70 19.11
N THR A 14 -4.35 5.14 17.98
CA THR A 14 -5.12 4.17 17.20
C THR A 14 -4.25 3.36 16.24
N ALA A 15 -4.60 2.08 16.08
CA ALA A 15 -4.05 1.23 15.03
C ALA A 15 -4.82 1.35 13.70
N TYR A 16 -5.98 2.03 13.69
CA TYR A 16 -6.87 2.14 12.53
C TYR A 16 -6.80 3.51 11.85
N TYR A 17 -6.70 3.50 10.52
CA TYR A 17 -6.55 4.71 9.70
C TYR A 17 -7.45 4.68 8.48
N HIS A 18 -8.09 5.83 8.20
CA HIS A 18 -8.78 6.06 6.93
C HIS A 18 -7.86 6.81 5.97
N CYS A 19 -7.39 6.13 4.93
CA CYS A 19 -6.55 6.70 3.89
C CYS A 19 -7.35 6.98 2.63
N ILE A 20 -7.07 8.12 2.01
CA ILE A 20 -7.74 8.57 0.79
C ILE A 20 -6.67 9.04 -0.18
N SER A 21 -6.80 8.63 -1.44
CA SER A 21 -6.01 9.20 -2.53
C SER A 21 -6.91 9.53 -3.71
N ARG A 22 -6.66 10.67 -4.33
CA ARG A 22 -7.47 11.20 -5.43
C ARG A 22 -6.61 11.62 -6.60
N CYS A 23 -7.10 11.37 -7.79
CA CYS A 23 -6.62 12.00 -9.00
C CYS A 23 -7.13 13.45 -9.07
N VAL A 24 -6.32 14.31 -9.68
CA VAL A 24 -6.65 15.70 -9.98
C VAL A 24 -6.60 15.92 -11.49
N ARG A 25 -7.00 17.10 -11.97
CA ARG A 25 -6.92 17.48 -13.41
C ARG A 25 -7.64 16.51 -14.36
N ARG A 26 -8.81 16.00 -13.94
CA ARG A 26 -9.62 15.02 -14.71
C ARG A 26 -8.87 13.73 -15.07
N ALA A 27 -7.83 13.36 -14.32
CA ALA A 27 -7.30 12.00 -14.42
C ALA A 27 -8.28 11.00 -13.79
N PHE A 28 -8.43 9.85 -14.44
CA PHE A 28 -9.29 8.74 -13.99
C PHE A 28 -8.41 7.57 -13.54
N LEU A 29 -8.67 7.09 -12.33
CA LEU A 29 -8.14 5.83 -11.82
C LEU A 29 -8.74 4.65 -12.59
N CYS A 30 -10.06 4.68 -12.76
CA CYS A 30 -10.87 3.71 -13.48
C CYS A 30 -12.18 4.38 -13.95
N GLY A 31 -13.10 3.60 -14.52
CA GLY A 31 -14.36 4.11 -15.06
C GLY A 31 -14.20 4.79 -16.41
N GLU A 32 -15.29 5.38 -16.88
CA GLU A 32 -15.38 6.02 -18.19
C GLU A 32 -15.26 7.55 -18.07
N ASP A 33 -14.37 8.14 -18.86
CA ASP A 33 -14.33 9.58 -19.05
C ASP A 33 -15.41 10.02 -20.02
N LYS A 34 -16.49 10.59 -19.49
CA LYS A 34 -17.63 11.08 -20.29
C LYS A 34 -17.27 12.17 -21.30
N TYR A 35 -16.12 12.84 -21.16
CA TYR A 35 -15.69 13.86 -22.11
C TYR A 35 -14.99 13.26 -23.34
N SER A 36 -14.02 12.36 -23.14
CA SER A 36 -13.27 11.73 -24.24
C SER A 36 -13.86 10.39 -24.71
N GLY A 37 -14.79 9.80 -23.96
CA GLY A 37 -15.33 8.45 -24.19
C GLY A 37 -14.36 7.32 -23.84
N GLN A 38 -13.19 7.61 -23.28
CA GLN A 38 -12.20 6.59 -22.95
C GLN A 38 -12.61 5.81 -21.69
N ASN A 39 -12.52 4.48 -21.75
CA ASN A 39 -12.85 3.58 -20.65
C ASN A 39 -11.60 3.01 -19.98
N PHE A 40 -11.45 3.28 -18.68
CA PHE A 40 -10.35 2.83 -17.83
C PHE A 40 -10.77 1.80 -16.79
N GLU A 41 -11.98 1.23 -16.89
CA GLU A 41 -12.56 0.35 -15.88
C GLU A 41 -11.71 -0.90 -15.59
N HIS A 42 -10.98 -1.39 -16.61
CA HIS A 42 -10.01 -2.49 -16.46
C HIS A 42 -8.98 -2.26 -15.34
N ARG A 43 -8.64 -1.00 -15.04
CA ARG A 43 -7.67 -0.64 -13.99
C ARG A 43 -8.19 -0.84 -12.57
N ARG A 44 -9.50 -0.99 -12.37
CA ARG A 44 -10.08 -1.28 -11.05
C ARG A 44 -9.50 -2.57 -10.47
N VAL A 45 -9.37 -3.60 -11.30
CA VAL A 45 -8.79 -4.88 -10.90
C VAL A 45 -7.34 -4.69 -10.45
N TRP A 46 -6.56 -3.93 -11.22
CA TRP A 46 -5.15 -3.65 -10.88
C TRP A 46 -5.01 -2.91 -9.55
N LEU A 47 -5.93 -2.00 -9.22
CA LEU A 47 -5.97 -1.31 -7.93
C LEU A 47 -6.22 -2.28 -6.79
N VAL A 48 -7.21 -3.18 -6.93
CA VAL A 48 -7.52 -4.20 -5.91
C VAL A 48 -6.37 -5.17 -5.72
N GLU A 49 -5.78 -5.67 -6.81
CA GLU A 49 -4.62 -6.55 -6.78
C GLU A 49 -3.41 -5.88 -6.13
N ARG A 50 -3.18 -4.59 -6.43
CA ARG A 50 -2.11 -3.82 -5.80
C ARG A 50 -2.35 -3.66 -4.31
N MET A 51 -3.56 -3.33 -3.87
CA MET A 51 -3.90 -3.25 -2.44
C MET A 51 -3.62 -4.57 -1.72
N ARG A 52 -4.03 -5.70 -2.32
CA ARG A 52 -3.79 -7.05 -1.77
C ARG A 52 -2.30 -7.41 -1.68
N LEU A 53 -1.51 -7.08 -2.70
CA LEU A 53 -0.06 -7.29 -2.66
C LEU A 53 0.59 -6.46 -1.55
N LEU A 54 0.21 -5.19 -1.43
CA LEU A 54 0.76 -4.30 -0.41
C LEU A 54 0.43 -4.76 1.02
N SER A 55 -0.80 -5.25 1.25
CA SER A 55 -1.21 -5.75 2.58
C SER A 55 -0.40 -6.97 3.03
N GLN A 56 -0.02 -7.84 2.09
CA GLN A 56 0.84 -9.00 2.38
C GLN A 56 2.28 -8.60 2.73
N VAL A 57 2.76 -7.49 2.19
CA VAL A 57 4.15 -7.06 2.37
C VAL A 57 4.35 -6.25 3.66
N PHE A 58 3.41 -5.36 4.01
CA PHE A 58 3.64 -4.31 5.02
C PHE A 58 3.04 -4.54 6.41
N ALA A 59 2.49 -5.72 6.73
CA ALA A 59 1.74 -5.96 7.97
C ALA A 59 0.67 -4.87 8.19
N ILE A 60 -0.04 -4.55 7.10
CA ILE A 60 -1.18 -3.64 7.13
C ILE A 60 -2.37 -4.43 6.63
N ASP A 61 -3.39 -4.57 7.46
CA ASP A 61 -4.64 -5.18 7.06
C ASP A 61 -5.53 -4.16 6.37
N VAL A 62 -6.21 -4.57 5.30
CA VAL A 62 -7.25 -3.76 4.65
C VAL A 62 -8.60 -4.20 5.22
N CYS A 63 -9.13 -3.41 6.16
CA CYS A 63 -10.42 -3.70 6.80
C CYS A 63 -11.60 -3.42 5.86
N ALA A 64 -11.51 -2.36 5.07
CA ALA A 64 -12.52 -2.00 4.08
C ALA A 64 -11.89 -1.15 2.97
N TYR A 65 -12.49 -1.16 1.78
CA TYR A 65 -12.11 -0.26 0.69
C TYR A 65 -13.31 0.17 -0.15
N ALA A 66 -13.20 1.34 -0.77
CA ALA A 66 -14.12 1.81 -1.81
C ALA A 66 -13.31 2.43 -2.95
N ILE A 67 -13.59 2.04 -4.19
CA ILE A 67 -12.91 2.55 -5.38
C ILE A 67 -13.92 3.28 -6.25
N MET A 68 -13.62 4.54 -6.54
CA MET A 68 -14.39 5.40 -7.43
C MET A 68 -13.53 5.73 -8.64
N SER A 69 -14.13 6.34 -9.66
CA SER A 69 -13.44 6.62 -10.92
C SER A 69 -12.23 7.55 -10.77
N ASN A 70 -12.23 8.44 -9.77
CA ASN A 70 -11.19 9.44 -9.57
C ASN A 70 -10.54 9.44 -8.18
N HIS A 71 -10.96 8.57 -7.26
CA HIS A 71 -10.35 8.43 -5.94
C HIS A 71 -10.67 7.07 -5.33
N TYR A 72 -9.99 6.72 -4.25
CA TYR A 72 -10.31 5.55 -3.43
C TYR A 72 -10.22 5.89 -1.94
N HIS A 73 -10.94 5.11 -1.14
CA HIS A 73 -10.87 5.10 0.32
C HIS A 73 -10.39 3.74 0.81
N LEU A 74 -9.51 3.73 1.80
CA LEU A 74 -9.04 2.53 2.49
C LEU A 74 -9.23 2.71 4.00
N VAL A 75 -9.81 1.73 4.66
CA VAL A 75 -9.73 1.57 6.11
C VAL A 75 -8.65 0.54 6.37
N LEU A 76 -7.58 0.98 7.01
CA LEU A 76 -6.37 0.19 7.26
C LEU A 76 -6.20 -0.05 8.75
N HIS A 77 -5.60 -1.18 9.09
CA HIS A 77 -5.17 -1.53 10.44
C HIS A 77 -3.67 -1.86 10.43
N VAL A 78 -2.90 -1.24 11.31
CA VAL A 78 -1.47 -1.55 11.49
C VAL A 78 -1.34 -2.77 12.39
N ASN A 79 -0.90 -3.90 11.82
CA ASN A 79 -0.80 -5.16 12.54
C ASN A 79 0.56 -5.27 13.25
N THR A 80 0.66 -4.64 14.43
CA THR A 80 1.89 -4.63 15.23
C THR A 80 2.32 -6.02 15.66
N ALA A 81 1.36 -6.88 16.04
CA ALA A 81 1.63 -8.26 16.41
C ALA A 81 2.33 -9.05 15.29
N SER A 82 1.92 -8.84 14.03
CA SER A 82 2.61 -9.46 12.89
C SER A 82 4.03 -8.91 12.74
N VAL A 83 4.24 -7.61 12.83
CA VAL A 83 5.59 -7.01 12.69
C VAL A 83 6.53 -7.50 13.80
N GLU A 84 6.04 -7.55 15.03
CA GLU A 84 6.81 -8.01 16.21
C GLU A 84 7.21 -9.49 16.11
N SER A 85 6.47 -10.29 15.34
CA SER A 85 6.80 -11.69 15.08
C SER A 85 7.86 -11.89 14.01
N TRP A 86 8.16 -10.88 13.19
CA TRP A 86 9.06 -11.01 12.06
C TRP A 86 10.53 -10.84 12.46
N SER A 87 11.38 -11.67 11.85
CA SER A 87 12.83 -11.45 11.91
C SER A 87 13.25 -10.32 10.96
N ASP A 88 14.43 -9.75 11.18
CA ASP A 88 15.04 -8.79 10.24
C ASP A 88 15.13 -9.37 8.82
N GLU A 89 15.38 -10.68 8.71
CA GLU A 89 15.45 -11.39 7.43
C GLU A 89 14.09 -11.41 6.74
N GLU A 90 13.03 -11.77 7.46
CA GLU A 90 11.67 -11.78 6.92
C GLU A 90 11.22 -10.37 6.51
N VAL A 91 11.54 -9.35 7.30
CA VAL A 91 11.26 -7.95 6.96
C VAL A 91 11.94 -7.57 5.64
N ALA A 92 13.21 -7.92 5.47
CA ALA A 92 13.94 -7.64 4.25
C ALA A 92 13.39 -8.44 3.05
N GLN A 93 13.13 -9.74 3.20
CA GLN A 93 12.54 -10.58 2.14
C GLN A 93 11.20 -9.98 1.66
N ARG A 94 10.31 -9.62 2.58
CA ARG A 94 9.03 -8.95 2.25
C ARG A 94 9.26 -7.64 1.52
N TRP A 95 10.12 -6.76 2.03
CA TRP A 95 10.44 -5.49 1.37
C TRP A 95 10.95 -5.69 -0.06
N THR A 96 11.79 -6.70 -0.27
CA THR A 96 12.37 -7.00 -1.60
C THR A 96 11.38 -7.59 -2.60
N THR A 97 10.18 -7.99 -2.16
CA THR A 97 9.07 -8.34 -3.06
C THR A 97 8.58 -7.12 -3.86
N LEU A 98 8.72 -5.91 -3.30
CA LEU A 98 8.27 -4.67 -3.93
C LEU A 98 9.40 -3.83 -4.50
N TYR A 99 10.57 -3.88 -3.87
CA TYR A 99 11.68 -3.00 -4.19
C TYR A 99 12.93 -3.79 -4.51
N LYS A 100 13.74 -3.26 -5.43
CA LYS A 100 15.04 -3.85 -5.74
C LYS A 100 15.93 -3.80 -4.49
N ALA A 101 16.39 -4.96 -4.07
CA ALA A 101 17.36 -5.09 -2.99
C ALA A 101 18.68 -4.38 -3.35
N PRO A 102 19.25 -3.55 -2.46
CA PRO A 102 20.64 -3.12 -2.58
C PRO A 102 21.59 -4.32 -2.53
N LEU A 103 22.76 -4.21 -3.18
CA LEU A 103 23.72 -5.32 -3.30
C LEU A 103 24.09 -5.95 -1.94
N LEU A 104 24.29 -5.12 -0.91
CA LEU A 104 24.62 -5.60 0.44
C LEU A 104 23.47 -6.42 1.05
N VAL A 105 22.22 -5.98 0.88
CA VAL A 105 21.04 -6.71 1.35
C VAL A 105 20.87 -8.01 0.57
N SER A 106 21.06 -7.99 -0.75
CA SER A 106 21.03 -9.22 -1.57
C SER A 106 22.08 -10.23 -1.14
N ARG A 107 23.31 -9.78 -0.84
CA ARG A 107 24.38 -10.66 -0.34
C ARG A 107 24.02 -11.22 1.02
N TRP A 108 23.56 -10.38 1.94
CA TRP A 108 23.16 -10.81 3.28
C TRP A 108 22.04 -11.87 3.24
N LEU A 109 21.00 -11.65 2.42
CA LEU A 109 19.90 -12.61 2.23
C LEU A 109 20.33 -13.91 1.52
N SER A 110 21.46 -13.91 0.80
CA SER A 110 21.95 -15.10 0.07
C SER A 110 22.83 -16.03 0.91
N VAL A 111 23.27 -15.58 2.10
CA VAL A 111 24.09 -16.40 3.00
C VAL A 111 23.13 -17.19 3.90
N SER A 112 22.79 -18.40 3.47
CA SER A 112 22.11 -19.38 4.32
C SER A 112 23.14 -19.98 5.29
N TRP A 113 22.91 -19.87 6.60
CA TRP A 113 23.63 -20.66 7.61
C TRP A 113 22.92 -21.99 7.84
#